data_AF-A0A4Q3ECY3-F1
#
_entry.id   AF-A0A4Q3ECY3-F1
#
_cell.length_a   1.000
_cell.length_b   1.000
_cell.length_c   1.000
_cell.angle_alpha   90.00
_cell.angle_beta   90.00
_cell.angle_gamma   90.00
#
_symmetry.space_group_name_H-M   'P 1'
#
loop_
_entity.id
_entity.type
_entity.pdbx_description
1 polymer ?
#
loop_
_entity_poly.entity_id
_entity_poly.type
_entity_poly.pdbx_seq_one_letter_code
_entity_poly.pdbx_strand_id
1 'polypeptide(L)'
;NTLAGKLPGFFSQQSSGQPGRDASDFFIRGVSSLNAAGNQPLIIVDDIQYSYDQLQQINVNEIESISILKDASSTAIYGIKGANGVLVVTTRRGKSGSPQVNLRVENGLQAPTKTPNFLDSYNSALLINEAEKNDGLKQTFTQQDLDAFKNGTDPYGHPNVNWYDKIFKKYSYQANTNLDISGGTKGLKYFISGGALTQNGLVRDFADPQSLVNTNYYFNRYNFRSNLDLNATKNLNLRLDVSTRFSDLNQPYNQNAVGEVYNFHRETPFTAPYLNPNGTYSYAYSDFNPDHLPTLNARLATGGYQRSKRTDFNVLFEAKENLNSITDGLSATARVAYSSIEQFTKQIFNGGIPAYHYDPVTNAYSLRPGATYV
;
A
#
# COMPACT_ATOMS: atom_id res chain seq x y z
N ASN A 1 -8.23 9.22 -2.79
CA ASN A 1 -7.31 10.19 -3.45
C ASN A 1 -8.00 11.07 -4.49
N THR A 2 -8.94 10.56 -5.31
CA THR A 2 -9.66 11.34 -6.35
C THR A 2 -10.53 12.50 -5.85
N LEU A 3 -10.88 12.50 -4.57
CA LEU A 3 -11.69 13.55 -3.89
C LEU A 3 -10.84 14.61 -3.18
N ALA A 4 -9.52 14.41 -3.05
CA ALA A 4 -8.63 15.35 -2.38
C ALA A 4 -8.68 16.71 -3.08
N GLY A 5 -8.94 17.78 -2.32
CA GLY A 5 -9.01 19.15 -2.85
C GLY A 5 -10.27 19.48 -3.68
N LYS A 6 -11.22 18.56 -3.85
CA LYS A 6 -12.47 18.82 -4.61
C LYS A 6 -13.64 19.28 -3.74
N LEU A 7 -13.54 19.15 -2.41
CA LEU A 7 -14.61 19.49 -1.46
C LEU A 7 -14.05 20.33 -0.29
N PRO A 8 -14.62 21.51 0.00
CA PRO A 8 -14.26 22.28 1.18
C PRO A 8 -14.48 21.49 2.48
N GLY A 9 -13.46 21.47 3.35
CA GLY A 9 -13.49 20.76 4.64
C GLY A 9 -13.29 19.24 4.56
N PHE A 10 -12.94 18.70 3.37
CA PHE A 10 -12.45 17.33 3.20
C PHE A 10 -10.93 17.37 3.06
N PHE A 11 -10.23 16.83 4.05
CA PHE A 11 -8.78 16.70 4.04
C PHE A 11 -8.41 15.25 3.74
N SER A 12 -7.46 15.03 2.83
CA SER A 12 -6.97 13.70 2.46
C SER A 12 -5.46 13.76 2.25
N GLN A 13 -4.70 12.96 2.99
CA GLN A 13 -3.23 12.95 2.91
C GLN A 13 -2.72 11.55 2.63
N GLN A 14 -2.07 11.38 1.48
CA GLN A 14 -1.37 10.14 1.12
C GLN A 14 0.02 10.16 1.77
N SER A 15 0.24 9.30 2.76
CA SER A 15 1.52 9.22 3.49
C SER A 15 2.51 8.22 2.87
N SER A 16 2.04 7.36 1.96
CA SER A 16 2.85 6.30 1.36
C SER A 16 2.53 6.08 -0.13
N GLY A 17 3.57 5.75 -0.90
CA GLY A 17 3.46 5.27 -2.28
C GLY A 17 3.56 3.75 -2.40
N GLN A 18 3.57 3.02 -1.28
CA GLN A 18 3.68 1.57 -1.26
C GLN A 18 2.42 0.93 -1.89
N PRO A 19 2.55 0.01 -2.86
CA PRO A 19 1.41 -0.70 -3.44
C PRO A 19 0.53 -1.35 -2.37
N GLY A 20 -0.79 -1.13 -2.45
CA GLY A 20 -1.77 -1.66 -1.49
C GLY A 20 -1.75 -1.03 -0.10
N ARG A 21 -0.85 -0.06 0.14
CA ARG A 21 -0.77 0.79 1.35
C ARG A 21 -0.61 2.27 0.97
N ASP A 22 -1.14 2.65 -0.18
CA ASP A 22 -1.13 4.00 -0.76
C ASP A 22 -2.39 4.82 -0.37
N ALA A 23 -3.11 4.31 0.63
CA ALA A 23 -4.29 4.94 1.17
C ALA A 23 -3.98 6.30 1.76
N SER A 24 -4.85 7.27 1.47
CA SER A 24 -4.87 8.52 2.20
C SER A 24 -5.75 8.40 3.44
N ASP A 25 -5.26 8.84 4.59
CA ASP A 25 -6.12 9.18 5.70
C ASP A 25 -7.06 10.32 5.25
N PHE A 26 -8.34 10.25 5.62
CA PHE A 26 -9.30 11.29 5.28
C PHE A 26 -10.14 11.71 6.48
N PHE A 27 -10.37 13.02 6.59
CA PHE A 27 -11.11 13.63 7.69
C PHE A 27 -12.20 14.55 7.13
N ILE A 28 -13.38 14.50 7.76
CA ILE A 28 -14.48 15.43 7.50
C ILE A 28 -14.48 16.45 8.66
N ARG A 29 -14.18 17.72 8.35
CA ARG A 29 -14.02 18.82 9.34
C ARG A 29 -12.80 18.72 10.28
N GLY A 30 -11.77 17.96 9.90
CA GLY A 30 -10.51 17.88 10.68
C GLY A 30 -10.61 16.95 11.90
N VAL A 31 -9.70 17.14 12.86
CA VAL A 31 -9.56 16.31 14.07
C VAL A 31 -10.36 16.97 15.20
N SER A 32 -11.44 16.35 15.67
CA SER A 32 -12.34 16.88 16.71
C SER A 32 -12.17 16.21 18.08
N SER A 33 -11.36 15.14 18.16
CA SER A 33 -11.12 14.30 19.32
C SER A 33 -9.63 14.04 19.47
N LEU A 34 -9.15 13.93 20.71
CA LEU A 34 -7.75 13.59 21.02
C LEU A 34 -7.40 12.12 20.71
N ASN A 35 -8.40 11.29 20.38
CA ASN A 35 -8.21 9.91 19.96
C ASN A 35 -8.40 9.80 18.43
N ALA A 36 -7.41 9.25 17.72
CA ALA A 36 -7.45 9.06 16.27
C ALA A 36 -8.67 8.26 15.78
N ALA A 37 -9.11 7.25 16.54
CA ALA A 37 -10.29 6.46 16.22
C ALA A 37 -11.61 7.26 16.38
N GLY A 38 -11.62 8.26 17.26
CA GLY A 38 -12.78 9.10 17.55
C GLY A 38 -13.05 10.18 16.51
N ASN A 39 -12.23 10.30 15.46
CA ASN A 39 -12.34 11.31 14.40
C ASN A 39 -12.77 10.75 13.05
N GLN A 40 -12.97 9.43 12.98
CA GLN A 40 -13.33 8.75 11.75
C GLN A 40 -14.85 8.89 11.51
N PRO A 41 -15.31 9.53 10.41
CA PRO A 41 -16.71 9.50 10.00
C PRO A 41 -17.21 8.07 9.75
N LEU A 42 -18.52 7.88 9.95
CA LEU A 42 -19.21 6.65 9.57
C LEU A 42 -19.26 6.54 8.04
N ILE A 43 -18.88 5.38 7.51
CA ILE A 43 -18.92 5.09 6.08
C ILE A 43 -20.05 4.12 5.81
N ILE A 44 -20.97 4.50 4.92
CA ILE A 44 -22.08 3.67 4.47
C ILE A 44 -21.95 3.48 2.97
N VAL A 45 -21.97 2.23 2.50
CA VAL A 45 -22.04 1.87 1.09
C VAL A 45 -23.30 1.06 0.88
N ASP A 46 -24.25 1.60 0.11
CA ASP A 46 -25.54 0.96 -0.18
C ASP A 46 -26.29 0.45 1.08
N ASP A 47 -26.29 1.24 2.15
CA ASP A 47 -26.88 0.94 3.47
C ASP A 47 -26.10 -0.07 4.34
N ILE A 48 -24.92 -0.52 3.91
CA ILE A 48 -24.01 -1.34 4.72
C ILE A 48 -22.89 -0.47 5.30
N GLN A 49 -22.57 -0.65 6.58
CA GLN A 49 -21.42 0.00 7.21
C GLN A 49 -20.11 -0.59 6.67
N TYR A 50 -19.22 0.26 6.17
CA TYR A 50 -17.89 -0.13 5.71
C TYR A 50 -16.82 0.39 6.67
N SER A 51 -15.70 -0.34 6.76
CA SER A 51 -14.46 0.18 7.35
C SER A 51 -13.70 1.08 6.37
N TYR A 52 -12.70 1.81 6.87
CA TYR A 52 -11.83 2.66 6.04
C TYR A 52 -11.10 1.83 4.98
N ASP A 53 -10.49 0.73 5.38
CA ASP A 53 -9.82 -0.20 4.47
C ASP A 53 -10.80 -0.72 3.40
N GLN A 54 -12.04 -1.00 3.79
CA GLN A 54 -13.05 -1.46 2.83
C GLN A 54 -13.35 -0.38 1.79
N LEU A 55 -13.50 0.87 2.20
CA LEU A 55 -13.74 1.98 1.27
C LEU A 55 -12.53 2.25 0.37
N GLN A 56 -11.31 2.21 0.90
CA GLN A 56 -10.10 2.53 0.15
C GLN A 56 -9.91 1.63 -1.07
N GLN A 57 -10.32 0.37 -0.98
CA GLN A 57 -10.19 -0.58 -2.09
C GLN A 57 -11.51 -0.84 -2.82
N ILE A 58 -12.54 0.01 -2.65
CA ILE A 58 -13.69 0.07 -3.57
C ILE A 58 -13.20 0.41 -4.99
N ASN A 59 -13.84 -0.13 -6.03
CA ASN A 59 -13.50 0.24 -7.40
C ASN A 59 -14.25 1.51 -7.79
N VAL A 60 -13.54 2.56 -8.24
CA VAL A 60 -14.18 3.84 -8.59
C VAL A 60 -15.23 3.70 -9.69
N ASN A 61 -15.07 2.73 -10.62
CA ASN A 61 -16.03 2.53 -11.71
C ASN A 61 -17.39 2.01 -11.23
N GLU A 62 -17.47 1.45 -10.02
CA GLU A 62 -18.73 0.96 -9.46
C GLU A 62 -19.48 2.01 -8.63
N ILE A 63 -18.87 3.17 -8.41
CA ILE A 63 -19.48 4.29 -7.67
C ILE A 63 -20.36 5.09 -8.64
N GLU A 64 -21.60 5.36 -8.21
CA GLU A 64 -22.49 6.32 -8.84
C GLU A 64 -22.31 7.71 -8.23
N SER A 65 -22.35 7.80 -6.91
CA SER A 65 -22.21 9.06 -6.19
C SER A 65 -21.61 8.91 -4.80
N ILE A 66 -21.02 9.99 -4.32
CA ILE A 66 -20.49 10.11 -2.95
C ILE A 66 -21.10 11.37 -2.33
N SER A 67 -21.78 11.18 -1.21
CA SER A 67 -22.45 12.22 -0.44
C SER A 67 -21.83 12.32 0.94
N ILE A 68 -21.57 13.55 1.39
CA ILE A 68 -21.03 13.80 2.73
C ILE A 68 -22.09 14.52 3.55
N LEU A 69 -22.60 13.84 4.58
CA LEU A 69 -23.55 14.39 5.53
C LEU A 69 -22.76 15.02 6.68
N LYS A 70 -22.88 16.35 6.82
CA LYS A 70 -22.09 17.14 7.76
C LYS A 70 -22.92 17.70 8.91
N ASP A 71 -24.24 17.80 8.75
CA ASP A 71 -25.08 18.52 9.69
C ASP A 71 -25.87 17.57 10.58
N ALA A 72 -26.10 17.97 11.82
CA ALA A 72 -26.72 17.13 12.85
C ALA A 72 -28.10 16.60 12.43
N SER A 73 -28.89 17.37 11.68
CA SER A 73 -30.18 16.94 11.15
C SER A 73 -30.04 15.84 10.08
N SER A 74 -29.01 15.90 9.24
CA SER A 74 -28.72 14.91 8.21
C SER A 74 -28.07 13.64 8.75
N THR A 75 -27.28 13.74 9.82
CA THR A 75 -26.60 12.59 10.44
C THR A 75 -27.43 11.92 11.54
N ALA A 76 -28.50 12.56 12.02
CA ALA A 76 -29.39 12.02 13.07
C ALA A 76 -29.94 10.62 12.74
N ILE A 77 -30.20 10.33 11.46
CA ILE A 77 -30.68 9.03 11.00
C ILE A 77 -29.67 7.91 11.32
N TYR A 78 -28.39 8.24 11.41
CA TYR A 78 -27.30 7.30 11.70
C TYR A 78 -26.88 7.29 13.18
N GLY A 79 -27.59 8.05 14.03
CA GLY A 79 -27.40 8.08 15.48
C GLY A 79 -26.01 8.56 15.93
N ILE A 80 -25.55 8.05 17.07
CA ILE A 80 -24.28 8.45 17.73
C ILE A 80 -23.08 8.26 16.80
N LYS A 81 -23.08 7.22 15.95
CA LYS A 81 -22.00 6.96 14.99
C LYS A 81 -21.90 8.03 13.90
N GLY A 82 -22.97 8.77 13.63
CA GLY A 82 -22.99 9.89 12.68
C GLY A 82 -22.49 11.23 13.25
N ALA A 83 -22.12 11.30 14.53
CA ALA A 83 -21.70 12.55 15.18
C ALA A 83 -20.49 13.21 14.49
N ASN A 84 -19.59 12.40 13.93
CA ASN A 84 -18.39 12.86 13.22
C ASN A 84 -18.61 13.07 11.70
N GLY A 85 -19.87 13.07 11.26
CA GLY A 85 -20.24 13.08 9.85
C GLY A 85 -20.40 11.67 9.28
N VAL A 86 -21.13 11.59 8.16
CA VAL A 86 -21.40 10.32 7.46
C VAL A 86 -21.01 10.47 6.00
N LEU A 87 -20.19 9.54 5.51
CA LEU A 87 -19.85 9.37 4.11
C LEU A 87 -20.77 8.31 3.51
N VAL A 88 -21.69 8.71 2.65
CA VAL A 88 -22.61 7.81 1.96
C VAL A 88 -22.13 7.61 0.53
N VAL A 89 -21.85 6.36 0.18
CA VAL A 89 -21.48 5.94 -1.17
C VAL A 89 -22.65 5.17 -1.76
N THR A 90 -23.10 5.60 -2.93
CA THR A 90 -24.12 4.91 -3.72
C THR A 90 -23.45 4.24 -4.90
N THR A 91 -23.67 2.94 -5.08
CA THR A 91 -23.12 2.20 -6.21
C THR A 91 -24.05 2.21 -7.41
N ARG A 92 -23.46 2.01 -8.58
CA ARG A 92 -24.19 2.03 -9.85
C ARG A 92 -25.22 0.90 -9.90
N ARG A 93 -26.41 1.26 -10.38
CA ARG A 93 -27.50 0.32 -10.64
C ARG A 93 -27.88 0.27 -12.11
N GLY A 94 -28.59 -0.80 -12.48
CA GLY A 94 -29.13 -0.98 -13.81
C GLY A 94 -30.17 0.08 -14.16
N LYS A 95 -30.22 0.46 -15.43
CA LYS A 95 -31.26 1.34 -15.99
C LYS A 95 -32.06 0.57 -17.02
N SER A 96 -33.33 0.91 -17.17
CA SER A 96 -34.16 0.33 -18.22
C SER A 96 -33.62 0.74 -19.59
N GLY A 97 -33.46 -0.22 -20.50
CA GLY A 97 -32.87 -0.01 -21.81
C GLY A 97 -32.11 -1.23 -22.30
N SER A 98 -31.58 -1.14 -23.52
CA SER A 98 -30.72 -2.16 -24.11
C SER A 98 -29.47 -2.38 -23.26
N PRO A 99 -28.97 -3.63 -23.14
CA PRO A 99 -27.74 -3.92 -22.43
C PRO A 99 -26.59 -3.02 -22.91
N GLN A 100 -25.89 -2.41 -21.96
CA GLN A 100 -24.68 -1.61 -22.18
C GLN A 100 -23.51 -2.38 -21.59
N VAL A 101 -22.47 -2.56 -22.40
CA VAL A 101 -21.21 -3.20 -21.99
C VAL A 101 -20.10 -2.17 -22.11
N ASN A 102 -19.38 -1.94 -21.03
CA ASN A 102 -18.27 -1.01 -20.97
C ASN A 102 -17.01 -1.77 -20.53
N LEU A 103 -15.99 -1.78 -21.39
CA LEU A 103 -14.67 -2.32 -21.07
C LEU A 103 -13.68 -1.16 -20.98
N ARG A 104 -13.03 -1.01 -19.83
CA ARG A 104 -11.97 -0.03 -19.59
C ARG A 104 -10.68 -0.77 -19.25
N VAL A 105 -9.62 -0.47 -20.00
CA VAL A 105 -8.28 -1.01 -19.77
C VAL A 105 -7.33 0.17 -19.63
N GLU A 106 -6.60 0.21 -18.51
CA GLU A 106 -5.65 1.25 -18.19
C GLU A 106 -4.32 0.60 -17.84
N ASN A 107 -3.25 1.03 -18.50
CA ASN A 107 -1.89 0.58 -18.20
C ASN A 107 -1.03 1.81 -17.93
N GLY A 108 -0.12 1.71 -16.96
CA GLY A 108 0.69 2.84 -16.55
C GLY A 108 2.05 2.41 -16.02
N LEU A 109 3.02 3.31 -16.14
CA LEU A 109 4.31 3.21 -15.48
C LEU A 109 4.35 4.25 -14.35
N GLN A 110 4.63 3.80 -13.13
CA GLN A 110 4.81 4.65 -11.96
C GLN A 110 6.30 4.97 -11.79
N ALA A 111 6.62 6.24 -11.58
CA ALA A 111 7.97 6.71 -11.25
C ALA A 111 7.92 7.59 -9.99
N PRO A 112 8.97 7.61 -9.15
CA PRO A 112 9.10 8.58 -8.08
C PRO A 112 9.02 10.02 -8.63
N THR A 113 8.26 10.89 -7.95
CA THR A 113 8.14 12.32 -8.34
C THR A 113 9.29 13.18 -7.84
N LYS A 114 9.85 12.83 -6.68
CA LYS A 114 11.05 13.45 -6.11
C LYS A 114 11.92 12.39 -5.45
N THR A 115 13.20 12.37 -5.83
CA THR A 115 14.24 11.57 -5.19
C THR A 115 15.28 12.53 -4.63
N PRO A 116 15.72 12.40 -3.38
CA PRO A 116 16.85 13.17 -2.89
C PRO A 116 18.11 12.78 -3.66
N ASN A 117 19.04 13.72 -3.81
CA ASN A 117 20.36 13.44 -4.33
C ASN A 117 21.21 12.91 -3.18
N PHE A 118 21.61 11.65 -3.25
CA PHE A 118 22.50 11.04 -2.26
C PHE A 118 23.94 11.46 -2.57
N LEU A 119 24.68 11.84 -1.52
CA LEU A 119 26.11 12.09 -1.64
C LEU A 119 26.84 10.77 -1.87
N ASP A 120 27.92 10.83 -2.64
CA ASP A 120 28.87 9.73 -2.74
C ASP A 120 29.73 9.62 -1.48
N SER A 121 30.52 8.55 -1.39
CA SER A 121 31.42 8.32 -0.26
C SER A 121 32.46 9.41 -0.05
N TYR A 122 33.02 9.95 -1.14
CA TYR A 122 34.05 10.99 -1.05
C TYR A 122 33.50 12.28 -0.42
N ASN A 123 32.39 12.79 -0.95
CA ASN A 123 31.77 14.02 -0.43
C ASN A 123 31.23 13.81 0.99
N SER A 124 30.70 12.62 1.28
CA SER A 124 30.24 12.29 2.64
C SER A 124 31.41 12.29 3.63
N ALA A 125 32.52 11.62 3.31
CA ALA A 125 33.72 11.57 4.14
C ALA A 125 34.37 12.95 4.32
N LEU A 126 34.39 13.77 3.27
CA LEU A 126 34.92 15.14 3.30
C LEU A 126 34.12 16.02 4.28
N LEU A 127 32.79 15.96 4.24
CA LEU A 127 31.93 16.72 5.15
C LEU A 127 32.01 16.22 6.59
N ILE A 128 32.17 14.90 6.80
CA ILE A 128 32.41 14.33 8.14
C ILE A 128 33.71 14.88 8.72
N ASN A 129 34.80 14.83 7.95
CA ASN A 129 36.09 15.38 8.34
C ASN A 129 36.05 16.90 8.60
N GLU A 130 35.24 17.64 7.85
CA GLU A 130 35.03 19.08 8.06
C GLU A 130 34.30 19.34 9.37
N ALA A 131 33.24 18.59 9.66
CA ALA A 131 32.51 18.67 10.92
C ALA A 131 33.41 18.34 12.12
N GLU A 132 34.13 17.22 12.07
CA GLU A 132 35.08 16.81 13.12
C GLU A 132 36.16 17.86 13.36
N LYS A 133 36.71 18.45 12.27
CA LYS A 133 37.69 19.53 12.37
C LYS A 133 37.10 20.77 13.04
N ASN A 134 35.86 21.14 12.70
CA ASN A 134 35.18 22.30 13.31
C ASN A 134 34.90 22.08 14.81
N ASP A 135 34.67 20.83 15.21
CA ASP A 135 34.49 20.43 16.61
C ASP A 135 35.81 20.22 17.37
N GLY A 136 36.96 20.35 16.70
CA GLY A 136 38.28 20.11 17.28
C GLY A 136 38.59 18.63 17.54
N LEU A 137 37.84 17.73 16.90
CA LEU A 137 38.04 16.28 16.97
C LEU A 137 39.10 15.82 15.96
N LYS A 138 39.68 14.65 16.22
CA LYS A 138 40.54 13.98 15.24
C LYS A 138 39.67 13.54 14.06
N GLN A 139 40.10 13.88 12.86
CA GLN A 139 39.43 13.49 11.62
C GLN A 139 39.47 11.97 11.44
N THR A 140 38.33 11.38 11.12
CA THR A 140 38.16 9.94 10.96
C THR A 140 38.78 9.43 9.66
N PHE A 141 38.58 10.15 8.55
CA PHE A 141 39.10 9.75 7.25
C PHE A 141 40.44 10.45 6.95
N THR A 142 41.45 9.69 6.56
CA THR A 142 42.73 10.24 6.10
C THR A 142 42.65 10.76 4.67
N GLN A 143 43.65 11.53 4.22
CA GLN A 143 43.73 11.95 2.82
C GLN A 143 43.81 10.75 1.85
N GLN A 144 44.45 9.66 2.28
CA GLN A 144 44.52 8.43 1.49
C GLN A 144 43.14 7.79 1.34
N ASP A 145 42.32 7.78 2.40
CA ASP A 145 40.95 7.26 2.36
C ASP A 145 40.08 8.10 1.42
N LEU A 146 40.21 9.44 1.51
CA LEU A 146 39.53 10.37 0.60
C LEU A 146 39.94 10.13 -0.86
N ASP A 147 41.23 9.96 -1.14
CA ASP A 147 41.71 9.66 -2.49
C ASP A 147 41.22 8.28 -2.98
N ALA A 148 41.13 7.29 -2.09
CA ALA A 148 40.59 5.96 -2.40
C ALA A 148 39.10 6.02 -2.74
N PHE A 149 38.28 6.74 -1.99
CA PHE A 149 36.87 6.97 -2.33
C PHE A 149 36.70 7.72 -3.65
N LYS A 150 37.53 8.73 -3.89
CA LYS A 150 37.46 9.58 -5.09
C LYS A 150 37.86 8.83 -6.35
N ASN A 151 38.93 8.05 -6.28
CA ASN A 151 39.51 7.37 -7.43
C ASN A 151 39.00 5.92 -7.59
N GLY A 152 38.33 5.37 -6.58
CA GLY A 152 37.81 4.00 -6.58
C GLY A 152 38.90 2.93 -6.55
N THR A 153 40.07 3.23 -5.98
CA THR A 153 41.23 2.31 -5.96
C THR A 153 41.06 1.13 -5.01
N ASP A 154 40.15 1.25 -4.04
CA ASP A 154 39.77 0.18 -3.11
C ASP A 154 38.23 0.12 -2.98
N PRO A 155 37.53 -0.53 -3.92
CA PRO A 155 36.07 -0.52 -3.94
C PRO A 155 35.41 -1.34 -2.82
N TYR A 156 36.19 -2.07 -2.00
CA TYR A 156 35.66 -2.93 -0.94
C TYR A 156 35.95 -2.40 0.46
N GLY A 157 37.16 -1.87 0.71
CA GLY A 157 37.46 -1.13 1.94
C GLY A 157 37.00 0.33 1.90
N HIS A 158 36.94 0.92 0.70
CA HIS A 158 36.45 2.28 0.45
C HIS A 158 35.29 2.28 -0.57
N PRO A 159 34.19 1.59 -0.26
CA PRO A 159 33.08 1.44 -1.19
C PRO A 159 32.37 2.77 -1.46
N ASN A 160 31.70 2.83 -2.61
CA ASN A 160 30.82 3.94 -2.97
C ASN A 160 29.51 3.40 -3.53
N VAL A 161 28.54 3.21 -2.65
CA VAL A 161 27.26 2.58 -2.97
C VAL A 161 26.13 3.60 -2.95
N ASN A 162 25.55 3.87 -4.12
CA ASN A 162 24.24 4.53 -4.19
C ASN A 162 23.14 3.50 -3.89
N TRP A 163 22.76 3.39 -2.62
CA TRP A 163 21.74 2.44 -2.16
C TRP A 163 20.39 2.64 -2.85
N TYR A 164 19.99 3.88 -3.15
CA TYR A 164 18.73 4.13 -3.84
C TYR A 164 18.69 3.47 -5.22
N ASP A 165 19.73 3.68 -6.02
CA ASP A 165 19.81 3.11 -7.37
C ASP A 165 19.95 1.58 -7.36
N LYS A 166 20.61 1.03 -6.33
CA LYS A 166 20.77 -0.40 -6.13
C LYS A 166 19.51 -1.09 -5.64
N ILE A 167 18.64 -0.39 -4.90
CA ILE A 167 17.43 -0.98 -4.31
C ILE A 167 16.19 -0.78 -5.18
N PHE A 168 16.09 0.36 -5.88
CA PHE A 168 14.89 0.71 -6.64
C PHE A 168 15.09 0.62 -8.16
N LYS A 169 14.01 0.23 -8.83
CA LYS A 169 13.79 0.36 -10.27
C LYS A 169 13.40 1.81 -10.57
N LYS A 170 13.69 2.29 -11.78
CA LYS A 170 13.27 3.64 -12.23
C LYS A 170 11.76 3.74 -12.43
N TYR A 171 11.13 2.64 -12.83
CA TYR A 171 9.70 2.56 -13.13
C TYR A 171 9.12 1.25 -12.58
N SER A 172 7.86 1.28 -12.15
CA SER A 172 7.07 0.08 -11.87
C SER A 172 5.78 0.08 -12.70
N TYR A 173 5.27 -1.12 -13.00
CA TYR A 173 4.08 -1.28 -13.83
C TYR A 173 2.81 -1.29 -12.97
N GLN A 174 1.76 -0.63 -13.46
CA GLN A 174 0.39 -0.80 -12.97
C GLN A 174 -0.56 -1.10 -14.14
N ALA A 175 -1.58 -1.89 -13.88
CA ALA A 175 -2.68 -2.12 -14.81
C ALA A 175 -4.00 -2.20 -14.05
N ASN A 176 -5.05 -1.60 -14.62
CA ASN A 176 -6.41 -1.65 -14.11
C ASN A 176 -7.36 -1.99 -15.26
N THR A 177 -8.10 -3.07 -15.12
CA THR A 177 -9.08 -3.54 -16.11
C THR A 177 -10.44 -3.66 -15.45
N ASN A 178 -11.46 -3.13 -16.11
CA ASN A 178 -12.82 -3.06 -15.61
C ASN A 178 -13.80 -3.42 -16.72
N LEU A 179 -14.72 -4.33 -16.42
CA LEU A 179 -15.84 -4.70 -17.27
C LEU A 179 -17.14 -4.43 -16.53
N ASP A 180 -17.94 -3.52 -17.05
CA ASP A 180 -19.25 -3.20 -16.52
C ASP A 180 -20.33 -3.62 -17.53
N ILE A 181 -21.37 -4.29 -17.04
CA ILE A 181 -22.54 -4.69 -17.82
C ILE A 181 -23.77 -4.17 -17.09
N SER A 182 -24.59 -3.38 -17.77
CA SER A 182 -25.81 -2.81 -17.18
C SER A 182 -26.96 -2.84 -18.17
N GLY A 183 -28.18 -2.96 -17.65
CA GLY A 183 -29.36 -2.92 -18.49
C GLY A 183 -30.60 -3.32 -17.72
N GLY A 184 -31.70 -3.46 -18.45
CA GLY A 184 -32.93 -3.92 -17.82
C GLY A 184 -34.19 -3.57 -18.58
N THR A 185 -35.29 -4.13 -18.13
CA THR A 185 -36.65 -3.76 -18.53
C THR A 185 -37.31 -2.94 -17.42
N LYS A 186 -38.63 -2.75 -17.49
CA LYS A 186 -39.41 -2.23 -16.36
C LYS A 186 -39.52 -3.26 -15.22
N GLY A 187 -39.41 -4.55 -15.52
CA GLY A 187 -39.53 -5.62 -14.54
C GLY A 187 -38.22 -5.93 -13.82
N LEU A 188 -37.10 -5.89 -14.53
CA LEU A 188 -35.78 -6.25 -14.00
C LEU A 188 -34.73 -5.24 -14.41
N LYS A 189 -33.93 -4.74 -13.48
CA LYS A 189 -32.76 -3.91 -13.74
C LYS A 189 -31.54 -4.57 -13.10
N TYR A 190 -30.43 -4.60 -13.83
CA TYR A 190 -29.21 -5.22 -13.36
C TYR A 190 -27.98 -4.38 -13.68
N PHE A 191 -27.00 -4.45 -12.80
CA PHE A 191 -25.64 -3.95 -12.98
C PHE A 191 -24.68 -5.04 -12.47
N ILE A 192 -23.72 -5.44 -13.29
CA ILE A 192 -22.67 -6.41 -12.96
C ILE A 192 -21.35 -5.77 -13.34
N SER A 193 -20.39 -5.75 -12.41
CA SER A 193 -19.06 -5.19 -12.62
C SER A 193 -18.00 -6.18 -12.15
N GLY A 194 -17.00 -6.42 -13.00
CA GLY A 194 -15.77 -7.13 -12.67
C GLY A 194 -14.57 -6.20 -12.84
N GLY A 195 -13.65 -6.22 -11.90
CA GLY A 195 -12.42 -5.43 -11.97
C GLY A 195 -11.19 -6.21 -11.53
N ALA A 196 -10.06 -5.92 -12.16
CA ALA A 196 -8.75 -6.47 -11.84
C ALA A 196 -7.72 -5.33 -11.84
N LEU A 197 -7.05 -5.12 -10.72
CA LEU A 197 -5.97 -4.17 -10.53
C LEU A 197 -4.70 -4.95 -10.16
N THR A 198 -3.61 -4.66 -10.87
CA THR A 198 -2.27 -5.12 -10.54
C THR A 198 -1.35 -3.92 -10.41
N GLN A 199 -0.63 -3.85 -9.29
CA GLN A 199 0.34 -2.79 -9.02
C GLN A 199 1.64 -3.40 -8.52
N ASN A 200 2.72 -3.16 -9.25
CA ASN A 200 4.07 -3.56 -8.84
C ASN A 200 4.76 -2.42 -8.09
N GLY A 201 5.64 -2.78 -7.16
CA GLY A 201 6.50 -1.85 -6.45
C GLY A 201 7.78 -1.52 -7.22
N LEU A 202 8.44 -0.45 -6.76
CA LEU A 202 9.72 -0.01 -7.30
C LEU A 202 10.91 -0.82 -6.77
N VAL A 203 10.76 -1.55 -5.66
CA VAL A 203 11.87 -2.37 -5.15
C VAL A 203 12.26 -3.43 -6.17
N ARG A 204 13.56 -3.59 -6.37
CA ARG A 204 14.13 -4.61 -7.25
C ARG A 204 13.81 -6.00 -6.75
N ASP A 205 13.82 -6.94 -7.69
CA ASP A 205 13.74 -8.34 -7.32
C ASP A 205 15.12 -8.77 -6.81
N PHE A 206 15.16 -9.24 -5.58
CA PHE A 206 16.37 -9.73 -4.92
C PHE A 206 16.32 -11.25 -4.73
N ALA A 207 15.51 -11.96 -5.53
CA ALA A 207 15.33 -13.40 -5.44
C ALA A 207 16.66 -14.15 -5.25
N ASP A 208 16.70 -14.92 -4.17
CA ASP A 208 17.71 -15.93 -3.91
C ASP A 208 17.70 -16.98 -5.06
N PRO A 209 18.86 -17.48 -5.52
CA PRO A 209 18.96 -18.58 -6.49
C PRO A 209 18.04 -19.77 -6.23
N GLN A 210 17.69 -20.07 -4.97
CA GLN A 210 16.77 -21.16 -4.62
C GLN A 210 15.28 -20.76 -4.66
N SER A 211 14.97 -19.50 -4.97
CA SER A 211 13.60 -18.93 -5.04
C SER A 211 12.78 -19.11 -3.76
N LEU A 212 13.46 -19.23 -2.60
CA LEU A 212 12.81 -19.46 -1.31
C LEU A 212 12.17 -18.18 -0.75
N VAL A 213 12.65 -17.02 -1.19
CA VAL A 213 12.20 -15.69 -0.73
C VAL A 213 11.66 -14.88 -1.91
N ASN A 214 10.43 -14.38 -1.79
CA ASN A 214 9.82 -13.46 -2.76
C ASN A 214 9.80 -12.03 -2.23
N THR A 215 10.77 -11.23 -2.65
CA THR A 215 10.99 -9.86 -2.18
C THR A 215 10.19 -8.82 -2.95
N ASN A 216 9.46 -9.23 -3.98
CA ASN A 216 8.75 -8.30 -4.83
C ASN A 216 7.59 -7.67 -4.07
N TYR A 217 7.58 -6.34 -3.96
CA TYR A 217 6.38 -5.62 -3.56
C TYR A 217 5.38 -5.68 -4.71
N TYR A 218 4.20 -6.26 -4.46
CA TYR A 218 3.09 -6.17 -5.39
C TYR A 218 1.75 -6.19 -4.65
N PHE A 219 0.75 -5.59 -5.28
CA PHE A 219 -0.63 -5.61 -4.84
C PHE A 219 -1.54 -5.99 -6.00
N ASN A 220 -2.28 -7.08 -5.86
CA ASN A 220 -3.32 -7.49 -6.80
C ASN A 220 -4.67 -7.39 -6.12
N ARG A 221 -5.67 -6.85 -6.82
CA ARG A 221 -7.05 -6.75 -6.35
C ARG A 221 -8.00 -7.18 -7.45
N TYR A 222 -8.92 -8.07 -7.11
CA TYR A 222 -10.04 -8.47 -7.95
C TYR A 222 -11.33 -8.09 -7.24
N ASN A 223 -12.23 -7.40 -7.94
CA ASN A 223 -13.52 -7.04 -7.39
C ASN A 223 -14.63 -7.55 -8.31
N PHE A 224 -15.72 -8.00 -7.69
CA PHE A 224 -16.94 -8.37 -8.36
C PHE A 224 -18.11 -7.74 -7.63
N ARG A 225 -19.02 -7.13 -8.39
CA ARG A 225 -20.23 -6.51 -7.89
C ARG A 225 -21.42 -6.87 -8.76
N SER A 226 -22.55 -7.14 -8.12
CA SER A 226 -23.83 -7.35 -8.77
C SER A 226 -24.90 -6.61 -8.00
N ASN A 227 -25.61 -5.69 -8.65
CA ASN A 227 -26.77 -4.99 -8.13
C ASN A 227 -27.97 -5.34 -8.99
N LEU A 228 -29.01 -5.90 -8.37
CA LEU A 228 -30.22 -6.37 -9.03
C LEU A 228 -31.44 -5.74 -8.38
N ASP A 229 -32.32 -5.19 -9.20
CA ASP A 229 -33.62 -4.65 -8.78
C ASP A 229 -34.72 -5.33 -9.61
N LEU A 230 -35.64 -6.03 -8.94
CA LEU A 230 -36.70 -6.81 -9.55
C LEU A 230 -38.06 -6.33 -9.02
N ASN A 231 -38.92 -5.89 -9.93
CA ASN A 231 -40.35 -5.69 -9.66
C ASN A 231 -41.03 -7.05 -9.82
N ALA A 232 -41.00 -7.86 -8.76
CA ALA A 232 -41.49 -9.23 -8.75
C ALA A 232 -43.01 -9.29 -9.01
N THR A 233 -43.75 -8.32 -8.46
CA THR A 233 -45.17 -8.10 -8.75
C THR A 233 -45.44 -6.59 -8.88
N LYS A 234 -46.71 -6.17 -9.03
CA LYS A 234 -47.07 -4.73 -9.00
C LYS A 234 -46.79 -4.08 -7.64
N ASN A 235 -46.75 -4.87 -6.58
CA ASN A 235 -46.63 -4.39 -5.20
C ASN A 235 -45.31 -4.80 -4.54
N LEU A 236 -44.69 -5.89 -5.02
CA LEU A 236 -43.46 -6.45 -4.45
C LEU A 236 -42.23 -6.04 -5.28
N ASN A 237 -41.30 -5.34 -4.63
CA ASN A 237 -39.99 -5.00 -5.17
C ASN A 237 -38.91 -5.75 -4.38
N LEU A 238 -38.00 -6.41 -5.09
CA LEU A 238 -36.88 -7.12 -4.52
C LEU A 238 -35.58 -6.45 -4.97
N ARG A 239 -34.63 -6.31 -4.06
CA ARG A 239 -33.30 -5.77 -4.29
C ARG A 239 -32.26 -6.75 -3.77
N LEU A 240 -31.24 -7.03 -4.57
CA LEU A 240 -30.09 -7.85 -4.21
C LEU A 240 -28.81 -7.11 -4.60
N ASP A 241 -27.98 -6.82 -3.61
CA ASP A 241 -26.64 -6.29 -3.83
C ASP A 241 -25.62 -7.29 -3.31
N VAL A 242 -24.66 -7.65 -4.16
CA VAL A 242 -23.55 -8.53 -3.82
C VAL A 242 -22.27 -7.80 -4.19
N SER A 243 -21.32 -7.75 -3.26
CA SER A 243 -19.96 -7.29 -3.54
C SER A 243 -18.97 -8.26 -2.92
N THR A 244 -18.00 -8.67 -3.71
CA THR A 244 -16.85 -9.44 -3.23
C THR A 244 -15.57 -8.82 -3.75
N ARG A 245 -14.53 -8.90 -2.94
CA ARG A 245 -13.23 -8.39 -3.29
C ARG A 245 -12.17 -9.30 -2.72
N PHE A 246 -11.23 -9.65 -3.56
CA PHE A 246 -10.05 -10.42 -3.23
C PHE A 246 -8.84 -9.51 -3.39
N SER A 247 -7.97 -9.49 -2.38
CA SER A 247 -6.71 -8.77 -2.42
C SER A 247 -5.56 -9.69 -2.06
N ASP A 248 -4.43 -9.50 -2.72
CA ASP A 248 -3.19 -10.23 -2.51
C ASP A 248 -2.03 -9.24 -2.50
N LEU A 249 -1.52 -8.98 -1.30
CA LEU A 249 -0.40 -8.10 -1.03
C LEU A 249 0.84 -8.93 -0.70
N ASN A 250 1.93 -8.73 -1.43
CA ASN A 250 3.23 -9.28 -1.10
C ASN A 250 4.22 -8.16 -0.80
N GLN A 251 5.05 -8.37 0.22
CA GLN A 251 6.11 -7.47 0.62
C GLN A 251 7.23 -8.26 1.32
N PRO A 252 8.49 -7.81 1.27
CA PRO A 252 9.55 -8.25 2.16
C PRO A 252 9.13 -8.26 3.64
N TYR A 253 9.63 -9.23 4.39
CA TYR A 253 9.30 -9.39 5.80
C TYR A 253 9.98 -8.29 6.63
N ASN A 254 9.18 -7.57 7.41
CA ASN A 254 9.63 -6.53 8.34
C ASN A 254 10.61 -5.49 7.75
N GLN A 255 10.56 -5.27 6.43
CA GLN A 255 11.40 -4.31 5.75
C GLN A 255 10.53 -3.19 5.18
N ASN A 256 10.89 -1.95 5.49
CA ASN A 256 10.43 -0.79 4.75
C ASN A 256 11.60 -0.30 3.89
N ALA A 257 11.72 -0.83 2.68
CA ALA A 257 12.86 -0.51 1.80
C ALA A 257 13.03 1.01 1.58
N VAL A 258 11.93 1.76 1.47
CA VAL A 258 11.97 3.23 1.32
C VAL A 258 12.49 3.88 2.59
N GLY A 259 11.94 3.54 3.75
CA GLY A 259 12.39 4.10 5.02
C GLY A 259 13.86 3.79 5.32
N GLU A 260 14.33 2.61 4.92
CA GLU A 260 15.70 2.16 5.14
C GLU A 260 16.71 2.91 4.27
N VAL A 261 16.47 3.03 2.95
CA VAL A 261 17.36 3.80 2.07
C VAL A 261 17.48 5.27 2.48
N TYR A 262 16.45 5.83 3.12
CA TYR A 262 16.45 7.21 3.61
C TYR A 262 17.02 7.32 5.04
N ASN A 263 17.44 6.22 5.65
CA ASN A 263 18.13 6.23 6.91
C ASN A 263 19.63 6.44 6.68
N PHE A 264 20.04 7.71 6.64
CA PHE A 264 21.43 8.11 6.36
C PHE A 264 22.45 7.65 7.42
N HIS A 265 22.01 7.15 8.58
CA HIS A 265 22.91 6.53 9.56
C HIS A 265 23.15 5.04 9.24
N ARG A 266 22.18 4.37 8.62
CA ARG A 266 22.23 2.93 8.35
C ARG A 266 22.67 2.59 6.93
N GLU A 267 22.25 3.37 5.94
CA GLU A 267 22.54 3.14 4.52
C GLU A 267 23.50 4.22 3.98
N THR A 268 24.67 4.36 4.61
CA THR A 268 25.73 5.24 4.11
C THR A 268 26.43 4.63 2.89
N PRO A 269 26.99 5.45 1.99
CA PRO A 269 27.61 4.94 0.77
C PRO A 269 28.96 4.24 1.00
N PHE A 270 29.59 4.43 2.18
CA PHE A 270 30.97 4.04 2.47
C PHE A 270 31.16 2.93 3.52
N THR A 271 30.11 2.46 4.20
CA THR A 271 30.26 1.51 5.34
C THR A 271 30.25 0.04 4.95
N ALA A 272 29.79 -0.29 3.75
CA ALA A 272 29.83 -1.63 3.20
C ALA A 272 29.74 -1.61 1.67
N PRO A 273 30.47 -2.48 0.95
CA PRO A 273 30.25 -2.68 -0.47
C PRO A 273 28.89 -3.37 -0.70
N TYR A 274 28.34 -3.26 -1.91
CA TYR A 274 27.06 -3.92 -2.24
C TYR A 274 27.16 -5.46 -2.14
N LEU A 275 28.27 -6.04 -2.58
CA LEU A 275 28.65 -7.44 -2.41
C LEU A 275 30.16 -7.49 -2.19
N ASN A 276 30.62 -8.52 -1.49
CA ASN A 276 32.06 -8.79 -1.36
C ASN A 276 32.63 -9.40 -2.66
N PRO A 277 33.97 -9.47 -2.84
CA PRO A 277 34.57 -9.98 -4.09
C PRO A 277 34.13 -11.40 -4.48
N ASN A 278 33.88 -12.26 -3.50
CA ASN A 278 33.40 -13.63 -3.72
C ASN A 278 31.88 -13.74 -3.95
N GLY A 279 31.17 -12.61 -4.02
CA GLY A 279 29.72 -12.56 -4.21
C GLY A 279 28.89 -12.75 -2.93
N THR A 280 29.51 -12.93 -1.77
CA THR A 280 28.79 -12.98 -0.49
C THR A 280 28.22 -11.61 -0.13
N TYR A 281 27.12 -11.63 0.63
CA TYR A 281 26.55 -10.41 1.21
C TYR A 281 27.47 -9.80 2.25
N SER A 282 27.45 -8.47 2.32
CA SER A 282 28.21 -7.66 3.26
C SER A 282 27.36 -7.19 4.44
N TYR A 283 28.02 -6.69 5.48
CA TYR A 283 27.37 -5.95 6.56
C TYR A 283 28.13 -4.65 6.83
N ALA A 284 27.45 -3.67 7.43
CA ALA A 284 28.04 -2.37 7.74
C ALA A 284 29.13 -2.52 8.82
N TYR A 285 30.38 -2.63 8.40
CA TYR A 285 31.53 -2.80 9.30
C TYR A 285 32.16 -1.43 9.58
N SER A 286 31.52 -0.65 10.44
CA SER A 286 31.97 0.71 10.75
C SER A 286 31.33 1.23 12.03
N ASP A 287 32.05 2.07 12.77
CA ASP A 287 31.53 2.76 13.95
C ASP A 287 30.40 3.76 13.60
N PHE A 288 30.31 4.20 12.35
CA PHE A 288 29.18 5.00 11.87
C PHE A 288 27.86 4.21 11.83
N ASN A 289 27.93 2.87 11.88
CA ASN A 289 26.77 1.98 11.90
C ASN A 289 26.95 0.90 12.98
N PRO A 290 26.70 1.23 14.26
CA PRO A 290 26.98 0.36 15.39
C PRO A 290 26.09 -0.91 15.42
N ASP A 291 24.97 -0.92 14.70
CA ASP A 291 24.09 -2.09 14.61
C ASP A 291 24.71 -3.22 13.76
N HIS A 292 25.75 -2.90 12.99
CA HIS A 292 26.48 -3.80 12.10
C HIS A 292 25.55 -4.64 11.22
N LEU A 293 24.44 -4.07 10.74
CA LEU A 293 23.40 -4.83 10.05
C LEU A 293 23.90 -5.36 8.69
N PRO A 294 23.39 -6.52 8.23
CA PRO A 294 23.56 -6.94 6.85
C PRO A 294 23.04 -5.84 5.92
N THR A 295 23.70 -5.66 4.79
CA THR A 295 23.30 -4.65 3.81
C THR A 295 21.86 -4.85 3.33
N LEU A 296 21.21 -3.78 2.89
CA LEU A 296 19.80 -3.81 2.55
C LEU A 296 19.47 -4.84 1.46
N ASN A 297 20.35 -5.04 0.48
CA ASN A 297 20.20 -6.08 -0.52
C ASN A 297 20.26 -7.49 0.07
N ALA A 298 21.12 -7.74 1.07
CA ALA A 298 21.15 -9.01 1.79
C ALA A 298 19.83 -9.25 2.52
N ARG A 299 19.34 -8.23 3.25
CA ARG A 299 18.10 -8.32 4.02
C ARG A 299 16.87 -8.49 3.14
N LEU A 300 16.83 -7.81 2.00
CA LEU A 300 15.78 -8.02 1.03
C LEU A 300 15.89 -9.44 0.47
N ALA A 301 17.05 -9.86 -0.02
CA ALA A 301 17.22 -11.16 -0.68
C ALA A 301 16.91 -12.37 0.20
N THR A 302 17.34 -12.35 1.47
CA THR A 302 17.31 -13.54 2.31
C THR A 302 16.45 -13.38 3.57
N GLY A 303 16.03 -12.16 3.92
CA GLY A 303 15.31 -11.88 5.17
C GLY A 303 13.87 -12.42 5.22
N GLY A 304 13.32 -12.80 4.06
CA GLY A 304 11.99 -13.39 3.95
C GLY A 304 10.92 -12.43 3.43
N TYR A 305 9.67 -12.89 3.42
CA TYR A 305 8.53 -12.13 2.90
C TYR A 305 7.26 -12.36 3.71
N GLN A 306 6.36 -11.38 3.63
CA GLN A 306 4.99 -11.47 4.11
C GLN A 306 4.03 -11.36 2.93
N ARG A 307 3.12 -12.32 2.83
CA ARG A 307 2.02 -12.30 1.88
C ARG A 307 0.69 -12.33 2.61
N SER A 308 -0.13 -11.31 2.39
CA SER A 308 -1.45 -11.17 2.98
C SER A 308 -2.51 -11.27 1.90
N LYS A 309 -3.38 -12.28 2.01
CA LYS A 309 -4.59 -12.42 1.21
C LYS A 309 -5.79 -11.99 2.03
N ARG A 310 -6.62 -11.12 1.49
CA ARG A 310 -7.83 -10.65 2.17
C ARG A 310 -9.03 -10.73 1.24
N THR A 311 -10.14 -11.24 1.78
CA THR A 311 -11.43 -11.34 1.12
C THR A 311 -12.45 -10.51 1.88
N ASP A 312 -13.07 -9.56 1.21
CA ASP A 312 -14.20 -8.80 1.74
C ASP A 312 -15.45 -9.23 0.98
N PHE A 313 -16.46 -9.74 1.68
CA PHE A 313 -17.72 -10.19 1.09
C PHE A 313 -18.89 -9.46 1.75
N ASN A 314 -19.77 -8.87 0.95
CA ASN A 314 -21.00 -8.24 1.44
C ASN A 314 -22.17 -8.65 0.56
N VAL A 315 -23.30 -8.95 1.19
CA VAL A 315 -24.59 -9.15 0.54
C VAL A 315 -25.67 -8.39 1.27
N LEU A 316 -26.55 -7.72 0.52
CA LEU A 316 -27.78 -7.11 1.01
C LEU A 316 -28.94 -7.65 0.19
N PHE A 317 -29.92 -8.20 0.87
CA PHE A 317 -31.22 -8.51 0.31
C PHE A 317 -32.27 -7.60 0.92
N GLU A 318 -33.13 -7.04 0.09
CA GLU A 318 -34.25 -6.19 0.50
C GLU A 318 -35.52 -6.62 -0.23
N ALA A 319 -36.62 -6.73 0.52
CA ALA A 319 -37.95 -6.95 -0.01
C ALA A 319 -38.86 -5.82 0.47
N LYS A 320 -39.49 -5.12 -0.47
CA LYS A 320 -40.41 -4.01 -0.20
C LYS A 320 -41.78 -4.29 -0.82
N GLU A 321 -42.78 -4.44 0.04
CA GLU A 321 -44.18 -4.61 -0.34
C GLU A 321 -44.94 -3.29 -0.17
N ASN A 322 -45.59 -2.84 -1.24
CA ASN A 322 -46.50 -1.69 -1.20
C ASN A 322 -47.91 -2.16 -0.80
N LEU A 323 -48.42 -1.66 0.31
CA LEU A 323 -49.67 -2.08 0.94
C LEU A 323 -50.80 -1.07 0.70
N ASN A 324 -50.82 -0.43 -0.47
CA ASN A 324 -51.84 0.56 -0.85
C ASN A 324 -53.27 0.01 -0.83
N SER A 325 -53.44 -1.32 -0.93
CA SER A 325 -54.75 -1.97 -0.77
C SER A 325 -55.29 -1.88 0.67
N ILE A 326 -54.42 -1.63 1.65
CA ILE A 326 -54.78 -1.45 3.06
C ILE A 326 -54.91 0.05 3.37
N THR A 327 -53.87 0.83 3.07
CA THR A 327 -53.84 2.28 3.27
C THR A 327 -52.93 2.91 2.23
N ASP A 328 -53.39 3.98 1.58
CA ASP A 328 -52.60 4.72 0.59
C ASP A 328 -51.26 5.18 1.18
N GLY A 329 -50.17 4.82 0.49
CA GLY A 329 -48.80 5.17 0.88
C GLY A 329 -48.15 4.24 1.90
N LEU A 330 -48.87 3.25 2.42
CA LEU A 330 -48.29 2.27 3.34
C LEU A 330 -47.34 1.32 2.61
N SER A 331 -46.16 1.07 3.18
CA SER A 331 -45.23 0.06 2.69
C SER A 331 -44.53 -0.66 3.83
N ALA A 332 -44.20 -1.92 3.61
CA ALA A 332 -43.41 -2.73 4.52
C ALA A 332 -42.08 -3.09 3.83
N THR A 333 -40.96 -2.92 4.54
CA THR A 333 -39.62 -3.24 4.01
C THR A 333 -38.91 -4.18 4.97
N ALA A 334 -38.43 -5.31 4.45
CA ALA A 334 -37.57 -6.25 5.15
C ALA A 334 -36.18 -6.22 4.52
N ARG A 335 -35.13 -6.15 5.34
CA ARG A 335 -33.73 -6.12 4.89
C ARG A 335 -32.90 -7.14 5.65
N VAL A 336 -32.06 -7.86 4.94
CA VAL A 336 -31.06 -8.78 5.49
C VAL A 336 -29.72 -8.44 4.88
N ALA A 337 -28.76 -8.08 5.72
CA ALA A 337 -27.40 -7.77 5.31
C ALA A 337 -26.42 -8.74 5.98
N TYR A 338 -25.44 -9.21 5.22
CA TYR A 338 -24.32 -9.97 5.74
C TYR A 338 -23.02 -9.38 5.20
N SER A 339 -22.05 -9.22 6.09
CA SER A 339 -20.71 -8.70 5.79
C SER A 339 -19.68 -9.59 6.48
N SER A 340 -18.65 -9.99 5.75
CA SER A 340 -17.51 -10.72 6.28
C SER A 340 -16.19 -10.20 5.71
N ILE A 341 -15.15 -10.28 6.54
CA ILE A 341 -13.77 -9.97 6.18
C ILE A 341 -12.93 -11.15 6.65
N GLU A 342 -12.27 -11.81 5.71
CA GLU A 342 -11.32 -12.88 5.99
C GLU A 342 -9.93 -12.43 5.58
N GLN A 343 -8.93 -12.64 6.43
CA GLN A 343 -7.55 -12.33 6.12
C GLN A 343 -6.62 -13.48 6.50
N PHE A 344 -5.86 -13.95 5.53
CA PHE A 344 -4.80 -14.94 5.72
C PHE A 344 -3.46 -14.28 5.48
N THR A 345 -2.54 -14.38 6.44
CA THR A 345 -1.18 -13.86 6.30
C THR A 345 -0.17 -14.99 6.45
N LYS A 346 0.66 -15.18 5.42
CA LYS A 346 1.83 -16.05 5.46
C LYS A 346 3.07 -15.19 5.66
N GLN A 347 3.91 -15.58 6.60
CA GLN A 347 5.23 -14.98 6.82
C GLN A 347 6.29 -16.07 6.68
N ILE A 348 7.34 -15.77 5.93
CA ILE A 348 8.60 -16.49 5.94
C ILE A 348 9.65 -15.47 6.38
N PHE A 349 10.51 -15.84 7.32
CA PHE A 349 11.58 -14.97 7.77
C PHE A 349 12.85 -15.78 8.04
N ASN A 350 13.99 -15.12 7.87
CA ASN A 350 15.29 -15.64 8.30
C ASN A 350 15.94 -14.63 9.23
N GLY A 351 16.13 -15.02 10.50
CA GLY A 351 16.80 -14.18 11.50
C GLY A 351 18.33 -14.18 11.41
N GLY A 352 18.92 -15.21 10.79
CA GLY A 352 20.36 -15.41 10.68
C GLY A 352 20.86 -15.14 9.27
N ILE A 353 20.70 -13.91 8.78
CA ILE A 353 21.18 -13.53 7.44
C ILE A 353 22.71 -13.58 7.43
N PRO A 354 23.34 -14.52 6.69
CA PRO A 354 24.80 -14.61 6.63
C PRO A 354 25.34 -13.42 5.86
N ALA A 355 26.19 -12.65 6.52
CA ALA A 355 26.84 -11.48 5.95
C ALA A 355 28.28 -11.42 6.45
N TYR A 356 29.19 -10.96 5.60
CA TYR A 356 30.63 -11.03 5.83
C TYR A 356 31.28 -9.67 5.61
N HIS A 357 32.31 -9.35 6.38
CA HIS A 357 33.19 -8.24 6.10
C HIS A 357 34.43 -8.78 5.40
N TYR A 358 34.78 -8.18 4.26
CA TYR A 358 35.98 -8.50 3.52
C TYR A 358 37.09 -7.50 3.86
N ASP A 359 38.22 -8.00 4.35
CA ASP A 359 39.42 -7.20 4.60
C ASP A 359 40.35 -7.26 3.37
N PRO A 360 40.53 -6.13 2.65
CA PRO A 360 41.35 -6.10 1.44
C PRO A 360 42.86 -6.25 1.71
N VAL A 361 43.32 -6.03 2.95
CA VAL A 361 44.74 -6.15 3.33
C VAL A 361 45.12 -7.61 3.56
N THR A 362 44.26 -8.33 4.29
CA THR A 362 44.51 -9.73 4.65
C THR A 362 43.86 -10.73 3.69
N ASN A 363 42.98 -10.25 2.79
CA ASN A 363 42.14 -11.05 1.91
C ASN A 363 41.23 -12.04 2.67
N ALA A 364 40.88 -11.70 3.92
CA ALA A 364 40.08 -12.53 4.80
C ALA A 364 38.61 -12.09 4.86
N TYR A 365 37.73 -13.03 5.19
CA TYR A 365 36.30 -12.79 5.37
C TYR A 365 35.92 -13.10 6.82
N SER A 366 35.40 -12.09 7.53
CA SER A 366 34.86 -12.27 8.88
C SER A 366 33.34 -12.31 8.83
N LEU A 367 32.74 -13.34 9.41
CA LEU A 367 31.29 -13.43 9.56
C LEU A 367 30.80 -12.35 10.53
N ARG A 368 29.66 -11.73 10.21
CA ARG A 368 29.00 -10.75 11.08
C ARG A 368 28.85 -11.29 12.51
N PRO A 369 29.25 -10.53 13.54
CA PRO A 369 29.03 -10.91 14.94
C PRO A 369 27.55 -11.17 15.23
N GLY A 370 27.24 -12.29 15.88
CA GLY A 370 25.86 -12.68 16.21
C GLY A 370 25.07 -13.34 15.06
N ALA A 371 25.67 -13.56 13.88
CA ALA A 371 25.07 -14.41 12.86
C ALA A 371 25.21 -15.90 13.25
N THR A 372 24.13 -16.66 13.17
CA THR A 372 24.17 -18.13 13.23
C THR A 372 24.65 -18.67 11.89
N TYR A 373 25.58 -19.63 11.91
CA TYR A 373 25.82 -20.49 10.74
C TYR A 373 24.49 -21.16 10.39
N VAL A 374 24.05 -21.04 9.14
CA VAL A 374 22.91 -21.80 8.61
C VAL A 374 23.44 -23.03 7.91
#